data_AF-A0A7K4B2X2-F1
#
_entry.id   AF-A0A7K4B2X2-F1
#
_cell.length_a   1.000
_cell.length_b   1.000
_cell.length_c   1.000
_cell.angle_alpha   90.00
_cell.angle_beta   90.00
_cell.angle_gamma   90.00
#
_symmetry.space_group_name_H-M   'P 1'
#
loop_
_entity.id
_entity.type
_entity.pdbx_description
1 polymer ?
#
loop_
_entity_poly.entity_id
_entity_poly.type
_entity_poly.pdbx_seq_one_letter_code
_entity_poly.pdbx_strand_id
1 'polypeptide(L)' 'LLRGRGYVLPDDVKAVAHDVLRHRILLTYLAEAEEIVVDSVIDEIIRIVPIP' A
#
# COMPACT_ATOMS: atom_id res chain seq x y z
N LEU A 1 -3.26 21.32 -4.80
CA LEU A 1 -2.45 20.21 -5.37
C LEU A 1 -1.43 19.79 -4.32
N LEU A 2 -1.32 18.50 -4.02
CA LEU A 2 -0.55 17.93 -2.90
C LEU A 2 0.92 18.43 -2.79
N ARG A 3 1.52 18.87 -3.90
CA ARG A 3 2.87 19.48 -3.93
C ARG A 3 3.00 20.61 -4.97
N GLY A 4 1.90 21.29 -5.29
CA GLY A 4 1.88 22.38 -6.28
C GLY A 4 2.14 21.97 -7.75
N ARG A 5 2.40 20.69 -8.03
CA ARG A 5 2.55 20.14 -9.38
C ARG A 5 1.19 19.82 -10.01
N GLY A 6 1.04 20.04 -11.31
CA GLY A 6 -0.15 19.69 -12.11
C GLY A 6 -0.21 18.23 -12.59
N TYR A 7 0.65 17.36 -12.07
CA TYR A 7 0.74 15.94 -12.42
C TYR A 7 1.09 15.12 -11.17
N VAL A 8 0.85 13.80 -11.25
CA VAL A 8 1.08 12.83 -10.17
C VAL A 8 2.37 12.06 -10.45
N LEU A 9 3.20 11.89 -9.42
CA LEU A 9 4.35 10.98 -9.45
C LEU A 9 4.00 9.65 -8.77
N PRO A 10 4.66 8.56 -9.13
CA PRO A 10 4.51 7.27 -8.44
C PRO A 10 4.69 7.38 -6.91
N ASP A 11 5.62 8.22 -6.45
CA ASP A 11 5.84 8.46 -5.02
C ASP A 11 4.65 9.12 -4.33
N ASP A 12 3.85 9.92 -5.04
CA ASP A 12 2.64 10.52 -4.47
C ASP A 12 1.58 9.44 -4.18
N VAL A 13 1.53 8.37 -4.99
CA VAL A 13 0.63 7.21 -4.76
C VAL A 13 1.15 6.35 -3.60
N LYS A 14 2.45 6.06 -3.57
CA LYS A 14 3.07 5.29 -2.49
C LYS A 14 2.87 5.96 -1.13
N ALA A 15 2.96 7.28 -1.08
CA ALA A 15 2.81 8.06 0.16
C ALA A 15 1.44 7.89 0.83
N VAL A 16 0.39 7.54 0.09
CA VAL A 16 -0.98 7.37 0.62
C VAL A 16 -1.45 5.90 0.60
N ALA A 17 -0.58 4.97 0.20
CA ALA A 17 -0.97 3.59 -0.04
C ALA A 17 -1.48 2.87 1.22
N HIS A 18 -0.79 3.04 2.35
CA HIS A 18 -1.25 2.46 3.62
C HIS A 18 -2.60 3.03 4.05
N ASP A 19 -2.75 4.36 4.05
CA ASP A 19 -3.98 5.01 4.50
C ASP A 19 -5.20 4.57 3.67
N VAL A 20 -5.01 4.33 2.37
CA VAL A 20 -6.08 3.90 1.48
C VAL A 20 -6.36 2.40 1.57
N LEU A 21 -5.34 1.56 1.70
CA LEU A 21 -5.44 0.10 1.55
C LEU A 21 -5.57 -0.68 2.87
N ARG A 22 -5.11 -0.14 4.01
CA ARG A 22 -5.04 -0.84 5.31
C ARG A 22 -6.37 -1.44 5.76
N HIS A 23 -7.49 -0.79 5.44
CA HIS A 23 -8.83 -1.25 5.80
C HIS A 23 -9.59 -1.89 4.63
N ARG A 24 -8.92 -2.11 3.49
CA ARG A 24 -9.50 -2.66 2.26
C ARG A 24 -8.93 -4.04 1.90
N ILE A 25 -7.94 -4.51 2.65
CA ILE A 25 -7.34 -5.82 2.50
C ILE A 25 -7.84 -6.68 3.67
N LEU A 26 -8.47 -7.80 3.33
CA LEU A 26 -8.91 -8.80 4.30
C LEU A 26 -7.89 -9.93 4.33
N LEU A 27 -7.39 -10.24 5.53
CA LEU A 27 -6.53 -11.39 5.74
C LEU A 27 -7.37 -12.67 5.81
N THR A 28 -6.77 -13.78 5.42
CA THR A 28 -7.35 -15.10 5.68
C THR A 28 -7.13 -15.47 7.14
N TYR A 29 -7.95 -16.38 7.66
CA TYR A 29 -7.79 -16.90 9.03
C TYR A 29 -6.38 -17.44 9.29
N LEU A 30 -5.80 -18.14 8.30
CA LEU A 30 -4.44 -18.66 8.41
C LEU A 30 -3.41 -17.52 8.54
N ALA A 31 -3.54 -16.46 7.73
CA ALA A 31 -2.63 -15.32 7.79
C ALA A 31 -2.73 -14.59 9.14
N GLU A 32 -3.94 -14.45 9.69
CA GLU A 32 -4.10 -13.91 11.05
C GLU A 32 -3.48 -14.82 12.11
N ALA A 33 -3.63 -16.14 11.98
CA ALA A 33 -3.02 -17.12 12.89
C ALA A 33 -1.48 -17.13 12.81
N GLU A 34 -0.91 -16.77 11.66
CA GLU A 34 0.53 -16.56 11.46
C GLU A 34 1.00 -15.15 11.87
N GLU A 35 0.14 -14.35 12.50
CA GLU A 35 0.40 -12.99 12.95
C GLU A 35 0.85 -12.04 11.82
N ILE A 36 0.38 -12.30 10.59
CA ILE A 36 0.64 -11.41 9.45
C ILE A 36 -0.14 -10.11 9.66
N VAL A 37 0.54 -8.97 9.43
CA VAL A 37 -0.06 -7.65 9.52
C VAL A 37 -0.38 -7.10 8.13
N VAL A 38 -1.51 -6.41 7.98
CA VAL A 38 -1.94 -5.86 6.68
C VAL A 38 -0.89 -4.90 6.10
N ASP A 39 -0.19 -4.14 6.94
CA ASP A 39 0.86 -3.22 6.48
C ASP A 39 2.01 -3.93 5.77
N SER A 40 2.45 -5.10 6.27
CA SER A 40 3.55 -5.84 5.61
C SER A 40 3.13 -6.38 4.25
N VAL A 41 1.85 -6.71 4.08
CA VAL A 41 1.30 -7.10 2.76
C VAL A 41 1.30 -5.91 1.81
N ILE A 42 0.92 -4.72 2.28
CA ILE A 42 0.94 -3.48 1.48
C ILE A 42 2.38 -3.15 1.05
N ASP A 43 3.35 -3.24 1.97
CA ASP A 43 4.77 -3.01 1.68
C ASP A 43 5.29 -3.96 0.60
N GLU A 44 4.94 -5.24 0.70
CA GLU A 44 5.34 -6.24 -0.28
C GLU A 44 4.74 -5.96 -1.66
N ILE A 45 3.46 -5.61 -1.74
CA ILE A 45 2.80 -5.24 -3.00
C ILE A 45 3.53 -4.04 -3.63
N ILE A 46 3.80 -2.98 -2.88
CA ILE A 46 4.47 -1.78 -3.39
C ILE A 46 5.89 -2.11 -3.89
N ARG A 47 6.59 -3.04 -3.21
CA ARG A 47 7.94 -3.46 -3.58
C ARG A 47 7.99 -4.22 -4.89
N ILE A 48 7.01 -5.10 -5.15
CA ILE A 48 7.03 -5.98 -6.33
C ILE A 48 6.43 -5.34 -7.59
N VAL A 49 5.56 -4.33 -7.44
CA VAL A 49 4.92 -3.66 -8.57
C VAL A 49 5.93 -2.71 -9.24
N PRO A 50 6.32 -2.92 -10.51
CA PRO A 50 7.25 -2.06 -11.20
C PRO A 50 6.63 -0.68 -11.46
N ILE A 51 7.48 0.35 -11.39
CA ILE A 51 7.10 1.71 -11.74
C ILE A 51 7.36 1.92 -13.25
N PRO A 52 6.37 2.42 -14.02
CA PRO A 52 6.55 2.76 -15.44
C PRO A 52 7.49 3.93 -15.69
#